data_AF-A0A958K2Z8-F1
#
_entry.id   AF-A0A958K2Z8-F1
#
_cell.length_a   1.000
_cell.length_b   1.000
_cell.length_c   1.000
_cell.angle_alpha   90.00
_cell.angle_beta   90.00
_cell.angle_gamma   90.00
#
_symmetry.space_group_name_H-M   'P 1'
#
loop_
_entity.id
_entity.type
_entity.pdbx_description
1 polymer ?
#
loop_
_entity_poly.entity_id
_entity_poly.type
_entity_poly.pdbx_seq_one_letter_code
_entity_poly.pdbx_strand_id
1 'polypeptide(L)'
;LPRDVILGKLDELTSRDAFKHFVRDVDYPTLLLRFGDQLRVVPNLEDTERRLFTAEVTESCLACSRWSRTQRFLVHQDLRKLPTDEKIELLRSLIAKVGDEGRLGKNAIELVAITIGGAKDFKELDCLVKKVGNYNLLETKDRRLRDFAAYVTLKGKLKRMPLPARLEKGATRNKTLKQLDALEESLQERYKLCTSEAEFNGSLVRNRMMEGLAWTIEYLQHERERRRRTTDRIELLNVLVKKVKIEAEFNCKITVGVEADGVNYASHWSASEMADLADLHSKMDPVAVTFLPKNAQIRKVPYLEGAHAQRDGTGILKISDYASSDTDSSSSYGKIRSLKIIGIHEYGHSFHFANFGDRIDDKDSIKDVAKRSNPLVAYGDFLALSGWQILPQARYVISDNKRAVKIDQEYRCQLGQPAKLDGKDVVFHYDVSRKLLYYYDAHAQFPLHDYSRDNPWEDFAECFVEYHYLMNRFVEDAPWKALLFEQVFGRYQDNQRVQDLLSSQIEKRFGRTKSDESESNEPQIEPDTEIKESDK
;
A
#
# COMPACT_ATOMS: atom_id res chain seq x y z
N LEU A 1 -17.74 -13.64 24.31
CA LEU A 1 -17.68 -14.36 25.60
C LEU A 1 -17.25 -13.33 26.66
N PRO A 2 -17.75 -13.40 27.90
CA PRO A 2 -17.23 -12.57 29.00
C PRO A 2 -15.73 -12.77 29.19
N ARG A 3 -14.98 -11.73 29.62
CA ARG A 3 -13.51 -11.75 29.77
C ARG A 3 -13.03 -12.95 30.59
N ASP A 4 -13.73 -13.24 31.66
CA ASP A 4 -13.43 -14.28 32.65
C ASP A 4 -13.62 -15.68 32.04
N VAL A 5 -14.52 -15.81 31.06
CA VAL A 5 -14.75 -17.04 30.30
C VAL A 5 -13.70 -17.22 29.20
N ILE A 6 -13.17 -16.14 28.62
CA ILE A 6 -12.07 -16.22 27.62
C ILE A 6 -10.76 -16.56 28.31
N LEU A 7 -10.45 -15.89 29.43
CA LEU A 7 -9.26 -16.17 30.24
C LEU A 7 -9.33 -17.56 30.86
N GLY A 8 -10.49 -17.97 31.39
CA GLY A 8 -10.70 -19.35 31.86
C GLY A 8 -10.52 -20.38 30.74
N LYS A 9 -10.97 -20.08 29.51
CA LYS A 9 -10.73 -20.97 28.36
C LYS A 9 -9.27 -20.99 27.91
N LEU A 10 -8.54 -19.87 27.98
CA LEU A 10 -7.10 -19.82 27.67
C LEU A 10 -6.27 -20.61 28.69
N ASP A 11 -6.63 -20.53 29.98
CA ASP A 11 -6.02 -21.32 31.06
C ASP A 11 -6.33 -22.83 30.92
N GLU A 12 -7.46 -23.19 30.30
CA GLU A 12 -7.82 -24.57 29.97
C GLU A 12 -7.07 -25.14 28.72
N LEU A 13 -6.40 -24.29 27.92
CA LEU A 13 -5.59 -24.71 26.77
C LEU A 13 -4.21 -25.19 27.22
N THR A 14 -4.18 -26.24 28.05
CA THR A 14 -2.96 -26.81 28.63
C THR A 14 -2.09 -27.59 27.65
N SER A 15 -2.47 -27.66 26.36
CA SER A 15 -1.68 -28.32 25.31
C SER A 15 -1.67 -27.56 24.00
N ARG A 16 -0.54 -27.67 23.30
CA ARG A 16 -0.28 -27.09 21.96
C ARG A 16 -1.34 -27.45 20.93
N ASP A 17 -1.98 -28.62 21.05
CA ASP A 17 -3.02 -29.07 20.11
C ASP A 17 -4.41 -28.51 20.42
N ALA A 18 -4.71 -28.23 21.70
CA ALA A 18 -5.94 -27.52 22.08
C ALA A 18 -5.93 -26.07 21.54
N PHE A 19 -4.78 -25.39 21.62
CA PHE A 19 -4.62 -24.03 21.08
C PHE A 19 -4.71 -24.00 19.55
N LYS A 20 -4.13 -24.99 18.85
CA LYS A 20 -4.30 -25.15 17.39
C LYS A 20 -5.76 -25.33 16.99
N HIS A 21 -6.55 -26.07 17.78
CA HIS A 21 -7.99 -26.22 17.52
C HIS A 21 -8.74 -24.91 17.77
N PHE A 22 -8.44 -24.21 18.86
CA PHE A 22 -9.04 -22.90 19.15
C PHE A 22 -8.78 -21.87 18.04
N VAL A 23 -7.53 -21.74 17.57
CA VAL A 23 -7.17 -20.82 16.47
C VAL A 23 -7.79 -21.24 15.13
N ARG A 24 -8.09 -22.53 14.95
CA ARG A 24 -8.68 -23.08 13.73
C ARG A 24 -10.20 -22.94 13.69
N ASP A 25 -10.87 -22.98 14.85
CA ASP A 25 -12.32 -22.93 14.98
C ASP A 25 -12.87 -21.51 15.21
N VAL A 26 -12.02 -20.57 15.65
CA VAL A 26 -12.34 -19.15 15.70
C VAL A 26 -12.02 -18.51 14.35
N ASP A 27 -13.05 -18.23 13.54
CA ASP A 27 -12.91 -17.38 12.36
C ASP A 27 -12.29 -16.05 12.81
N TYR A 28 -11.05 -15.77 12.39
CA TYR A 28 -10.22 -14.69 12.95
C TYR A 28 -10.77 -13.25 12.80
N PRO A 29 -11.82 -12.93 11.99
CA PRO A 29 -12.54 -11.67 12.18
C PRO A 29 -13.04 -11.49 13.64
N THR A 30 -13.17 -12.59 14.39
CA THR A 30 -13.52 -12.64 15.82
C THR A 30 -12.32 -12.47 16.76
N LEU A 31 -11.08 -12.61 16.25
CA LEU A 31 -9.81 -12.41 16.95
C LEU A 31 -9.23 -11.00 16.72
N LEU A 32 -10.01 -10.08 16.15
CA LEU A 32 -10.17 -8.75 16.75
C LEU A 32 -10.77 -8.99 18.15
N LEU A 33 -9.92 -9.28 19.13
CA LEU A 33 -10.32 -9.73 20.45
C LEU A 33 -11.33 -8.76 21.08
N ARG A 34 -12.60 -9.19 21.08
CA ARG A 34 -13.70 -8.64 21.87
C ARG A 34 -13.38 -8.89 23.36
N PHE A 35 -12.50 -8.07 23.93
CA PHE A 35 -12.30 -7.98 25.38
C PHE A 35 -13.44 -7.15 25.97
N GLY A 36 -14.57 -7.79 26.23
CA GLY A 36 -15.79 -7.13 26.72
C GLY A 36 -16.50 -6.32 25.64
N ASP A 37 -17.26 -5.29 26.05
CA ASP A 37 -18.11 -4.48 25.15
C ASP A 37 -17.33 -3.41 24.35
N GLN A 38 -16.00 -3.52 24.26
CA GLN A 38 -15.17 -2.58 23.51
C GLN A 38 -14.35 -3.31 22.46
N LEU A 39 -14.40 -2.80 21.22
CA LEU A 39 -13.53 -3.20 20.14
C LEU A 39 -12.14 -2.59 20.41
N ARG A 40 -11.26 -3.37 21.04
CA ARG A 40 -9.84 -3.00 21.12
C ARG A 40 -9.13 -3.64 19.95
N VAL A 41 -8.56 -2.81 19.09
CA VAL A 41 -7.34 -3.20 18.37
C VAL A 41 -6.36 -3.70 19.43
N VAL A 42 -5.49 -4.64 19.10
CA VAL A 42 -4.38 -5.04 19.97
C VAL A 42 -3.12 -4.23 19.59
N PRO A 43 -2.99 -2.92 19.89
CA PRO A 43 -1.72 -2.22 19.67
C PRO A 43 -0.80 -2.32 20.91
N ASN A 44 -1.30 -2.75 22.07
CA ASN A 44 -0.59 -2.63 23.35
C ASN A 44 -0.47 -3.97 24.09
N LEU A 45 -0.01 -5.04 23.42
CA LEU A 45 0.63 -6.12 24.16
C LEU A 45 1.89 -5.57 24.82
N GLU A 46 2.08 -5.88 26.09
CA GLU A 46 3.37 -5.66 26.75
C GLU A 46 4.46 -6.40 25.96
N ASP A 47 5.70 -5.92 25.99
CA ASP A 47 6.80 -6.47 25.18
C ASP A 47 6.96 -7.99 25.37
N THR A 48 6.74 -8.49 26.59
CA THR A 48 6.78 -9.92 26.92
C THR A 48 5.67 -10.71 26.24
N GLU A 49 4.42 -10.22 26.29
CA GLU A 49 3.27 -10.88 25.66
C GLU A 49 3.41 -10.87 24.14
N ARG A 50 3.92 -9.77 23.57
CA ARG A 50 4.20 -9.64 22.14
C ARG A 50 5.25 -10.64 21.67
N ARG A 51 6.32 -10.82 22.44
CA ARG A 51 7.39 -11.80 22.15
C ARG A 51 6.86 -13.22 22.19
N LEU A 52 6.10 -13.58 23.22
CA LEU A 52 5.47 -14.90 23.34
C LEU A 52 4.52 -15.16 22.17
N PHE A 53 3.64 -14.20 21.87
CA PHE A 53 2.73 -14.29 20.73
C PHE A 53 3.48 -14.45 19.41
N THR A 54 4.51 -13.66 19.18
CA THR A 54 5.32 -13.73 17.95
C THR A 54 6.03 -15.08 17.83
N ALA A 55 6.57 -15.61 18.93
CA ALA A 55 7.20 -16.92 18.96
C ALA A 55 6.19 -18.04 18.66
N GLU A 56 5.02 -18.02 19.29
CA GLU A 56 3.95 -19.01 19.08
C GLU A 56 3.39 -18.97 17.66
N VAL A 57 3.12 -17.77 17.14
CA VAL A 57 2.66 -17.57 15.77
C VAL A 57 3.71 -18.07 14.78
N THR A 58 4.99 -17.75 14.99
CA THR A 58 6.11 -18.23 14.17
C THR A 58 6.20 -19.76 14.19
N GLU A 59 6.12 -20.37 15.38
CA GLU A 59 6.12 -21.83 15.52
C GLU A 59 4.92 -22.51 14.88
N SER A 60 3.74 -21.92 15.03
CA SER A 60 2.51 -22.37 14.38
C SER A 60 2.65 -22.30 12.86
N CYS A 61 3.17 -21.19 12.33
CA CYS A 61 3.48 -21.00 10.92
C CYS A 61 4.49 -22.04 10.39
N LEU A 62 5.53 -22.36 11.15
CA LEU A 62 6.47 -23.42 10.78
C LEU A 62 5.78 -24.79 10.70
N ALA A 63 4.87 -25.09 11.63
CA ALA A 63 4.15 -26.36 11.71
C ALA A 63 2.96 -26.49 10.73
N CYS A 64 2.38 -25.37 10.26
CA CYS A 64 1.21 -25.36 9.40
C CYS A 64 1.52 -25.83 7.97
N SER A 65 0.61 -26.64 7.40
CA SER A 65 0.71 -27.14 6.03
C SER A 65 0.43 -26.07 4.97
N ARG A 66 -0.35 -25.04 5.31
CA ARG A 66 -0.68 -23.89 4.45
C ARG A 66 -1.01 -22.70 5.32
N TRP A 67 -0.45 -21.54 4.98
CA TRP A 67 -0.80 -20.30 5.66
C TRP A 67 -1.98 -19.64 4.97
N SER A 68 -2.93 -19.17 5.78
CA SER A 68 -3.93 -18.21 5.31
C SER A 68 -3.27 -16.86 5.04
N ARG A 69 -3.93 -16.03 4.23
CA ARG A 69 -3.44 -14.67 3.96
C ARG A 69 -3.49 -13.79 5.21
N THR A 70 -4.50 -13.98 6.05
CA THR A 70 -4.62 -13.32 7.36
C THR A 70 -3.44 -13.68 8.25
N GLN A 71 -3.05 -14.96 8.31
CA GLN A 71 -1.86 -15.38 9.07
C GLN A 71 -0.59 -14.68 8.55
N ARG A 72 -0.38 -14.63 7.24
CA ARG A 72 0.76 -13.89 6.65
C ARG A 72 0.75 -12.40 7.02
N PHE A 73 -0.42 -11.76 6.95
CA PHE A 73 -0.57 -10.35 7.32
C PHE A 73 -0.20 -10.11 8.78
N LEU A 74 -0.74 -10.91 9.70
CA LEU A 74 -0.49 -10.78 11.14
C LEU A 74 0.99 -10.99 11.47
N VAL A 75 1.57 -12.09 10.97
CA VAL A 75 3.01 -12.38 11.09
C VAL A 75 3.81 -11.19 10.57
N HIS A 76 3.44 -10.61 9.43
CA HIS A 76 4.14 -9.46 8.89
C HIS A 76 4.03 -8.22 9.81
N GLN A 77 2.85 -7.94 10.36
CA GLN A 77 2.63 -6.80 11.24
C GLN A 77 3.43 -6.93 12.54
N ASP A 78 3.43 -8.10 13.16
CA ASP A 78 4.11 -8.31 14.44
C ASP A 78 5.62 -8.35 14.26
N LEU A 79 6.11 -9.06 13.23
CA LEU A 79 7.53 -9.08 12.91
C LEU A 79 8.05 -7.69 12.58
N ARG A 80 7.29 -6.85 11.87
CA ARG A 80 7.68 -5.46 11.59
C ARG A 80 7.92 -4.66 12.88
N LYS A 81 7.13 -4.89 13.92
CA LYS A 81 7.21 -4.20 15.21
C LYS A 81 8.41 -4.63 16.05
N LEU A 82 8.92 -5.86 15.87
CA LEU A 82 10.07 -6.35 16.62
C LEU A 82 11.29 -5.42 16.51
N PRO A 83 12.09 -5.28 17.59
CA PRO A 83 13.41 -4.69 17.53
C PRO A 83 14.32 -5.41 16.53
N THR A 84 15.27 -4.68 15.95
CA THR A 84 16.18 -5.22 14.94
C THR A 84 17.01 -6.39 15.46
N ASP A 85 17.46 -6.37 16.72
CA ASP A 85 18.25 -7.45 17.29
C ASP A 85 17.43 -8.75 17.45
N GLU A 86 16.16 -8.65 17.83
CA GLU A 86 15.25 -9.80 17.89
C GLU A 86 14.95 -10.37 16.51
N LYS A 87 14.79 -9.52 15.49
CA LYS A 87 14.68 -9.98 14.09
C LYS A 87 15.93 -10.75 13.67
N ILE A 88 17.13 -10.31 14.07
CA ILE A 88 18.39 -10.99 13.74
C ILE A 88 18.46 -12.37 14.40
N GLU A 89 18.08 -12.48 15.68
CA GLU A 89 18.05 -13.76 16.40
C GLU A 89 17.06 -14.75 15.75
N LEU A 90 15.85 -14.26 15.45
CA LEU A 90 14.84 -15.03 14.73
C LEU A 90 15.37 -15.49 13.37
N LEU A 91 15.96 -14.60 12.57
CA LEU A 91 16.51 -14.92 11.26
C LEU A 91 17.59 -16.01 11.33
N ARG A 92 18.47 -15.97 12.33
CA ARG A 92 19.48 -17.02 12.54
C ARG A 92 18.84 -18.38 12.81
N SER A 93 17.82 -18.41 13.67
CA SER A 93 17.05 -19.63 13.97
C SER A 93 16.33 -20.18 12.74
N LEU A 94 15.74 -19.29 11.91
CA LEU A 94 15.03 -19.69 10.70
C LEU A 94 15.98 -20.18 9.61
N ILE A 95 17.11 -19.51 9.39
CA ILE A 95 18.11 -19.91 8.39
C ILE A 95 18.68 -21.30 8.69
N ALA A 96 18.89 -21.63 9.97
CA ALA A 96 19.32 -22.98 10.36
C ALA A 96 18.32 -24.08 9.94
N LYS A 97 17.03 -23.74 9.77
CA LYS A 97 15.96 -24.66 9.35
C LYS A 97 15.73 -24.67 7.83
N VAL A 98 16.39 -23.80 7.06
CA VAL A 98 16.22 -23.74 5.59
C VAL A 98 16.77 -25.00 4.91
N GLY A 99 17.79 -25.62 5.49
CA GLY A 99 18.36 -26.89 5.01
C GLY A 99 17.46 -28.12 5.22
N ASP A 100 16.39 -27.99 6.02
CA ASP A 100 15.49 -29.10 6.29
C ASP A 100 14.64 -29.43 5.06
N GLU A 101 14.69 -30.69 4.61
CA GLU A 101 13.89 -31.12 3.48
C GLU A 101 12.39 -31.02 3.75
N GLY A 102 11.62 -30.74 2.69
CA GLY A 102 10.16 -30.74 2.75
C GLY A 102 9.55 -29.39 3.14
N ARG A 103 8.57 -29.42 4.06
CA ARG A 103 7.69 -28.26 4.36
C ARG A 103 8.31 -27.28 5.34
N LEU A 104 9.10 -27.78 6.29
CA LEU A 104 9.72 -26.97 7.32
C LEU A 104 10.67 -25.94 6.70
N GLY A 105 11.57 -26.37 5.81
CA GLY A 105 12.45 -25.47 5.06
C GLY A 105 11.69 -24.44 4.21
N LYS A 106 10.60 -24.85 3.53
CA LYS A 106 9.76 -23.90 2.74
C LYS A 106 9.11 -22.82 3.61
N ASN A 107 8.55 -23.21 4.76
CA ASN A 107 7.94 -22.26 5.69
C ASN A 107 9.00 -21.35 6.34
N ALA A 108 10.20 -21.89 6.61
CA ALA A 108 11.32 -21.11 7.11
C ALA A 108 11.76 -20.03 6.10
N ILE A 109 11.89 -20.38 4.81
CA ILE A 109 12.20 -19.42 3.74
C ILE A 109 11.15 -18.30 3.68
N GLU A 110 9.86 -18.63 3.76
CA GLU A 110 8.77 -17.64 3.77
C GLU A 110 8.89 -16.69 4.97
N LEU A 111 9.16 -17.22 6.18
CA LEU A 111 9.36 -16.41 7.38
C LEU A 111 10.60 -15.52 7.28
N VAL A 112 11.70 -16.02 6.72
CA VAL A 112 12.90 -15.20 6.46
C VAL A 112 12.54 -14.03 5.54
N ALA A 113 11.81 -14.30 4.46
CA ALA A 113 11.41 -13.26 3.51
C ALA A 113 10.47 -12.21 4.13
N ILE A 114 9.51 -12.64 4.96
CA ILE A 114 8.62 -11.74 5.69
C ILE A 114 9.39 -10.92 6.73
N THR A 115 10.30 -11.54 7.48
CA THR A 115 11.08 -10.85 8.52
C THR A 115 11.99 -9.78 7.92
N ILE A 116 12.67 -10.07 6.82
CA ILE A 116 13.52 -9.10 6.10
C ILE A 116 12.65 -8.03 5.41
N GLY A 117 11.55 -8.43 4.77
CA GLY A 117 10.60 -7.51 4.13
C GLY A 117 9.89 -6.57 5.12
N GLY A 118 9.78 -6.98 6.38
CA GLY A 118 9.27 -6.18 7.50
C GLY A 118 10.29 -5.21 8.11
N ALA A 119 11.39 -4.92 7.41
CA ALA A 119 12.27 -3.82 7.80
C ALA A 119 11.54 -2.47 7.73
N LYS A 120 11.67 -1.65 8.77
CA LYS A 120 11.03 -0.33 8.92
C LYS A 120 11.64 0.71 7.97
N ASP A 121 12.91 0.56 7.66
CA ASP A 121 13.66 1.44 6.76
C ASP A 121 14.83 0.69 6.09
N PHE A 122 15.56 1.39 5.21
CA PHE A 122 16.72 0.81 4.54
C PHE A 122 17.92 0.55 5.45
N LYS A 123 18.02 1.22 6.61
CA LYS A 123 19.12 0.99 7.57
C LYS A 123 18.91 -0.33 8.29
N GLU A 124 17.68 -0.62 8.71
CA GLU A 124 17.30 -1.91 9.26
C GLU A 124 17.46 -2.99 8.20
N LEU A 125 16.95 -2.79 6.97
CA LEU A 125 17.12 -3.76 5.88
C LEU A 125 18.60 -4.12 5.64
N ASP A 126 19.46 -3.10 5.54
CA ASP A 126 20.91 -3.28 5.38
C ASP A 126 21.53 -4.07 6.55
N CYS A 127 21.10 -3.78 7.78
CA CYS A 127 21.54 -4.50 8.97
C CYS A 127 21.13 -5.97 8.93
N LEU A 128 19.84 -6.26 8.69
CA LEU A 128 19.30 -7.62 8.63
C LEU A 128 20.02 -8.45 7.56
N VAL A 129 20.12 -7.93 6.33
CA VAL A 129 20.76 -8.62 5.21
C VAL A 129 22.25 -8.89 5.49
N LYS A 130 22.99 -7.91 6.04
CA LYS A 130 24.41 -8.10 6.37
C LYS A 130 24.64 -9.09 7.50
N LYS A 131 23.74 -9.13 8.50
CA LYS A 131 23.85 -10.04 9.64
C LYS A 131 23.49 -11.48 9.28
N VAL A 132 22.55 -11.68 8.35
CA VAL A 132 22.27 -13.00 7.78
C VAL A 132 23.35 -13.42 6.80
N GLY A 133 23.83 -12.50 5.97
CA GLY A 133 24.87 -12.72 4.96
C GLY A 133 24.31 -13.14 3.59
N ASN A 134 24.87 -12.57 2.52
CA ASN A 134 24.43 -12.83 1.14
C ASN A 134 24.47 -14.32 0.79
N TYR A 135 25.51 -15.04 1.23
CA TYR A 135 25.67 -16.47 0.98
C TYR A 135 24.43 -17.27 1.44
N ASN A 136 24.04 -17.11 2.71
CA ASN A 136 22.89 -17.80 3.29
C ASN A 136 21.58 -17.43 2.57
N LEU A 137 21.40 -16.16 2.20
CA LEU A 137 20.20 -15.72 1.47
C LEU A 137 20.13 -16.30 0.05
N LEU A 138 21.27 -16.38 -0.65
CA LEU A 138 21.33 -16.89 -2.02
C LEU A 138 21.17 -18.43 -2.07
N GLU A 139 21.64 -19.16 -1.07
CA GLU A 139 21.49 -20.61 -0.97
C GLU A 139 20.02 -21.06 -0.88
N THR A 140 19.13 -20.20 -0.34
CA THR A 140 17.69 -20.50 -0.26
C THR A 140 17.02 -20.68 -1.63
N LYS A 141 17.64 -20.16 -2.71
CA LYS A 141 17.09 -20.06 -4.07
C LYS A 141 15.75 -19.31 -4.16
N ASP A 142 15.30 -18.62 -3.10
CA ASP A 142 14.11 -17.76 -3.14
C ASP A 142 14.45 -16.43 -3.81
N ARG A 143 13.61 -16.05 -4.79
CA ARG A 143 13.80 -14.82 -5.59
C ARG A 143 13.75 -13.55 -4.74
N ARG A 144 12.86 -13.47 -3.74
CA ARG A 144 12.70 -12.28 -2.89
C ARG A 144 13.93 -12.07 -2.02
N LEU A 145 14.46 -13.17 -1.45
CA LEU A 145 15.68 -13.14 -0.66
C LEU A 145 16.89 -12.70 -1.50
N ARG A 146 16.97 -13.18 -2.75
CA ARG A 146 17.96 -12.68 -3.73
C ARG A 146 17.76 -11.19 -4.02
N ASP A 147 16.54 -10.72 -4.17
CA ASP A 147 16.23 -9.30 -4.42
C ASP A 147 16.63 -8.40 -3.24
N PHE A 148 16.39 -8.83 -1.99
CA PHE A 148 16.86 -8.10 -0.80
C PHE A 148 18.40 -8.01 -0.76
N ALA A 149 19.09 -9.13 -0.98
CA ALA A 149 20.54 -9.20 -1.00
C ALA A 149 21.14 -8.33 -2.13
N ALA A 150 20.57 -8.42 -3.33
CA ALA A 150 20.96 -7.63 -4.48
C ALA A 150 20.77 -6.14 -4.23
N TYR A 151 19.62 -5.74 -3.68
CA TYR A 151 19.32 -4.35 -3.39
C TYR A 151 20.33 -3.73 -2.42
N VAL A 152 20.53 -4.36 -1.26
CA VAL A 152 21.47 -3.86 -0.22
C VAL A 152 22.89 -3.76 -0.77
N THR A 153 23.34 -4.78 -1.49
CA THR A 153 24.70 -4.84 -2.04
C THR A 153 24.91 -3.82 -3.15
N LEU A 154 24.04 -3.82 -4.16
CA LEU A 154 24.15 -2.94 -5.32
C LEU A 154 23.94 -1.48 -4.93
N LYS A 155 22.90 -1.16 -4.14
CA LYS A 155 22.67 0.22 -3.67
C LYS A 155 23.86 0.75 -2.89
N GLY A 156 24.42 -0.05 -1.98
CA GLY A 156 25.60 0.32 -1.20
C GLY A 156 26.81 0.65 -2.08
N LYS A 157 27.08 -0.18 -3.10
CA LYS A 157 28.16 0.04 -4.06
C LYS A 157 27.89 1.25 -4.97
N LEU A 158 26.69 1.36 -5.53
CA LEU A 158 26.26 2.47 -6.40
C LEU A 158 26.28 3.83 -5.67
N LYS A 159 25.90 3.89 -4.38
CA LYS A 159 25.90 5.13 -3.59
C LYS A 159 27.31 5.69 -3.39
N ARG A 160 28.34 4.83 -3.38
CA ARG A 160 29.76 5.23 -3.22
C ARG A 160 30.37 5.74 -4.52
N MET A 161 29.79 5.42 -5.67
CA MET A 161 30.24 5.93 -6.95
C MET A 161 29.84 7.40 -7.08
N PRO A 162 30.75 8.30 -7.49
CA PRO A 162 30.42 9.71 -7.63
C PRO A 162 29.42 9.93 -8.78
N LEU A 163 28.61 10.97 -8.64
CA LEU A 163 27.84 11.57 -9.73
C LEU A 163 28.35 12.99 -9.96
N PRO A 164 28.29 13.52 -11.19
CA PRO A 164 28.61 14.91 -11.46
C PRO A 164 27.84 15.88 -10.58
N ALA A 165 28.48 17.02 -10.27
CA ALA A 165 27.86 18.04 -9.45
C ALA A 165 26.72 18.74 -10.20
N ARG A 166 25.72 19.22 -9.46
CA ARG A 166 24.65 20.06 -10.01
C ARG A 166 25.27 21.32 -10.62
N LEU A 167 24.81 21.72 -11.81
CA LEU A 167 25.22 22.97 -12.44
C LEU A 167 24.19 24.09 -12.19
N GLU A 168 24.72 25.29 -11.95
CA GLU A 168 23.96 26.53 -11.89
C GLU A 168 23.60 27.04 -13.29
N LYS A 169 22.56 27.87 -13.40
CA LYS A 169 22.05 28.39 -14.69
C LYS A 169 23.09 29.19 -15.50
N GLY A 170 24.13 29.74 -14.86
CA GLY A 170 25.22 30.49 -15.50
C GLY A 170 26.43 29.65 -15.94
N ALA A 171 26.38 28.32 -15.84
CA ALA A 171 27.52 27.49 -16.21
C ALA A 171 27.89 27.62 -17.71
N THR A 172 29.19 27.69 -17.99
CA THR A 172 29.70 27.81 -19.37
C THR A 172 29.42 26.54 -20.17
N ARG A 173 29.29 26.68 -21.51
CA ARG A 173 29.08 25.54 -22.41
C ARG A 173 30.12 24.43 -22.20
N ASN A 174 31.40 24.78 -22.09
CA ASN A 174 32.48 23.80 -21.89
C ASN A 174 32.34 23.06 -20.56
N LYS A 175 31.99 23.77 -19.46
CA LYS A 175 31.73 23.14 -18.16
C LYS A 175 30.55 22.17 -18.25
N THR A 176 29.47 22.56 -18.93
CA THR A 176 28.28 21.73 -19.12
C THR A 176 28.58 20.46 -19.92
N LEU A 177 29.31 20.56 -21.04
CA LEU A 177 29.69 19.39 -21.84
C LEU A 177 30.58 18.43 -21.03
N LYS A 178 31.58 18.95 -20.31
CA LYS A 178 32.44 18.12 -19.44
C LYS A 178 31.66 17.38 -18.36
N GLN A 179 30.61 17.99 -17.78
CA GLN A 179 29.78 17.31 -16.78
C GLN A 179 28.85 16.27 -17.41
N LEU A 180 28.39 16.46 -18.65
CA LEU A 180 27.62 15.45 -19.38
C LEU A 180 28.50 14.24 -19.74
N ASP A 181 29.75 14.47 -20.15
CA ASP A 181 30.74 13.39 -20.36
C ASP A 181 30.97 12.59 -19.08
N ALA A 182 31.20 13.29 -17.96
CA ALA A 182 31.37 12.65 -16.65
C ALA A 182 30.11 11.89 -16.18
N LEU A 183 28.91 12.35 -16.57
CA LEU A 183 27.67 11.63 -16.28
C LEU A 183 27.60 10.32 -17.07
N GLU A 184 27.90 10.37 -18.36
CA GLU A 184 27.89 9.21 -19.24
C GLU A 184 28.89 8.15 -18.76
N GLU A 185 30.11 8.54 -18.43
CA GLU A 185 31.13 7.66 -17.85
C GLU A 185 30.65 7.02 -16.54
N SER A 186 30.11 7.82 -15.61
CA SER A 186 29.56 7.32 -14.35
C SER A 186 28.42 6.31 -14.57
N LEU A 187 27.52 6.56 -15.54
CA LEU A 187 26.44 5.65 -15.89
C LEU A 187 26.98 4.32 -16.44
N GLN A 188 27.97 4.35 -17.32
CA GLN A 188 28.60 3.16 -17.88
C GLN A 188 29.31 2.33 -16.81
N GLU A 189 30.04 2.98 -15.90
CA GLU A 189 30.68 2.30 -14.76
C GLU A 189 29.65 1.63 -13.85
N ARG A 190 28.54 2.32 -13.54
CA ARG A 190 27.43 1.75 -12.74
C ARG A 190 26.81 0.54 -13.43
N TYR A 191 26.62 0.60 -14.75
CA TYR A 191 26.09 -0.52 -15.52
C TYR A 191 27.04 -1.72 -15.50
N LYS A 192 28.36 -1.48 -15.66
CA LYS A 192 29.40 -2.50 -15.54
C LYS A 192 29.42 -3.12 -14.15
N LEU A 193 29.30 -2.32 -13.09
CA LEU A 193 29.21 -2.79 -11.71
C LEU A 193 28.00 -3.73 -11.52
N CYS A 194 26.80 -3.32 -11.95
CA CYS A 194 25.64 -4.20 -11.86
C CYS A 194 25.85 -5.50 -12.66
N THR A 195 26.50 -5.42 -13.81
CA THR A 195 26.79 -6.59 -14.65
C THR A 195 27.77 -7.56 -13.99
N SER A 196 28.82 -7.07 -13.32
CA SER A 196 29.86 -7.89 -12.69
C SER A 196 29.40 -8.68 -11.47
N GLU A 197 28.28 -8.30 -10.85
CA GLU A 197 27.71 -8.99 -9.68
C GLU A 197 26.86 -10.20 -10.11
N ALA A 198 27.51 -11.18 -10.72
CA ALA A 198 26.86 -12.35 -11.34
C ALA A 198 26.08 -13.23 -10.35
N GLU A 199 26.41 -13.18 -9.06
CA GLU A 199 25.67 -13.88 -7.99
C GLU A 199 24.20 -13.43 -7.87
N PHE A 200 23.88 -12.21 -8.34
CA PHE A 200 22.51 -11.69 -8.38
C PHE A 200 21.80 -11.90 -9.72
N ASN A 201 22.34 -12.75 -10.61
CA ASN A 201 21.64 -13.14 -11.83
C ASN A 201 20.22 -13.67 -11.51
N GLY A 202 19.22 -13.16 -12.23
CA GLY A 202 17.80 -13.49 -11.98
C GLY A 202 17.10 -12.65 -10.91
N SER A 203 17.81 -11.73 -10.24
CA SER A 203 17.19 -10.70 -9.39
C SER A 203 16.40 -9.70 -10.25
N LEU A 204 15.17 -9.39 -9.84
CA LEU A 204 14.40 -8.29 -10.43
C LEU A 204 15.04 -6.94 -10.15
N VAL A 205 15.57 -6.76 -8.95
CA VAL A 205 16.22 -5.50 -8.55
C VAL A 205 17.40 -5.20 -9.45
N ARG A 206 18.32 -6.16 -9.61
CA ARG A 206 19.48 -5.98 -10.49
C ARG A 206 19.05 -5.65 -11.92
N ASN A 207 18.10 -6.41 -12.46
CA ASN A 207 17.64 -6.22 -13.84
C ASN A 207 17.02 -4.82 -14.03
N ARG A 208 16.17 -4.36 -13.11
CA ARG A 208 15.58 -3.01 -13.16
C ARG A 208 16.64 -1.92 -13.08
N MET A 209 17.62 -2.05 -12.20
CA MET A 209 18.74 -1.09 -12.12
C MET A 209 19.53 -1.04 -13.44
N MET A 210 19.83 -2.20 -14.04
CA MET A 210 20.53 -2.28 -15.32
C MET A 210 19.71 -1.67 -16.46
N GLU A 211 18.43 -2.00 -16.57
CA GLU A 211 17.51 -1.44 -17.57
C GLU A 211 17.35 0.08 -17.44
N GLY A 212 17.31 0.60 -16.20
CA GLY A 212 17.27 2.04 -15.94
C GLY A 212 18.55 2.75 -16.35
N LEU A 213 19.71 2.18 -16.03
CA LEU A 213 21.01 2.70 -16.43
C LEU A 213 21.19 2.67 -17.95
N ALA A 214 20.90 1.54 -18.61
CA ALA A 214 21.00 1.39 -20.06
C ALA A 214 20.12 2.40 -20.79
N TRP A 215 18.85 2.53 -20.38
CA TRP A 215 17.93 3.52 -20.95
C TRP A 215 18.43 4.96 -20.74
N THR A 216 19.03 5.25 -19.58
CA THR A 216 19.54 6.61 -19.28
C THR A 216 20.77 6.95 -20.13
N ILE A 217 21.64 5.98 -20.41
CA ILE A 217 22.77 6.13 -21.32
C ILE A 217 22.27 6.44 -22.73
N GLU A 218 21.37 5.61 -23.26
CA GLU A 218 20.79 5.77 -24.60
C GLU A 218 20.08 7.14 -24.74
N TYR A 219 19.26 7.49 -23.74
CA TYR A 219 18.57 8.76 -23.70
C TYR A 219 19.54 9.96 -23.66
N LEU A 220 20.60 9.89 -22.86
CA LEU A 220 21.62 10.94 -22.81
C LEU A 220 22.34 11.09 -24.16
N GLN A 221 22.73 9.98 -24.79
CA GLN A 221 23.41 9.99 -26.10
C GLN A 221 22.53 10.64 -27.17
N HIS A 222 21.26 10.23 -27.27
CA HIS A 222 20.30 10.86 -28.18
C HIS A 222 20.12 12.36 -27.92
N GLU A 223 20.02 12.76 -26.64
CA GLU A 223 19.84 14.15 -26.26
C GLU A 223 21.07 15.04 -26.53
N ARG A 224 22.26 14.44 -26.63
CA ARG A 224 23.49 15.14 -27.00
C ARG A 224 23.53 15.48 -28.50
N GLU A 225 22.99 14.62 -29.34
CA GLU A 225 22.92 14.81 -30.80
C GLU A 225 21.97 15.96 -31.16
N ARG A 226 20.98 16.23 -30.31
CA ARG A 226 20.05 17.34 -30.46
C ARG A 226 20.75 18.70 -30.23
N ARG A 227 20.54 19.65 -31.16
CA ARG A 227 21.05 21.03 -31.04
C ARG A 227 20.27 21.82 -29.98
N ARG A 228 20.67 21.68 -28.71
CA ARG A 228 20.08 22.40 -27.56
C ARG A 228 20.86 23.65 -27.15
N ARG A 229 20.17 24.59 -26.47
CA ARG A 229 20.82 25.72 -25.80
C ARG A 229 21.58 25.24 -24.56
N THR A 230 22.56 26.02 -24.08
CA THR A 230 23.35 25.64 -22.89
C THR A 230 22.46 25.48 -21.64
N THR A 231 21.44 26.33 -21.49
CA THR A 231 20.44 26.26 -20.41
C THR A 231 19.73 24.92 -20.37
N ASP A 232 19.32 24.41 -21.53
CA ASP A 232 18.56 23.16 -21.63
C ASP A 232 19.45 21.95 -21.32
N ARG A 233 20.74 22.05 -21.67
CA ARG A 233 21.75 21.03 -21.30
C ARG A 233 22.03 21.00 -19.79
N ILE A 234 22.04 22.17 -19.15
CA ILE A 234 22.16 22.27 -17.68
C ILE A 234 20.94 21.62 -17.01
N GLU A 235 19.73 21.91 -17.51
CA GLU A 235 18.49 21.30 -17.03
C GLU A 235 18.55 19.77 -17.18
N LEU A 236 18.90 19.28 -18.37
CA LEU A 236 19.07 17.85 -18.68
C LEU A 236 20.02 17.16 -17.70
N LEU A 237 21.24 17.70 -17.51
CA LEU A 237 22.21 17.15 -16.56
C LEU A 237 21.61 17.04 -15.16
N ASN A 238 21.00 18.13 -14.67
CA ASN A 238 20.44 18.19 -13.32
C ASN A 238 19.28 17.20 -13.13
N VAL A 239 18.43 17.05 -14.15
CA VAL A 239 17.34 16.06 -14.20
C VAL A 239 17.90 14.64 -14.16
N LEU A 240 18.87 14.32 -15.01
CA LEU A 240 19.43 12.97 -15.10
C LEU A 240 20.22 12.57 -13.85
N VAL A 241 20.99 13.47 -13.26
CA VAL A 241 21.66 13.21 -11.97
C VAL A 241 20.63 12.92 -10.87
N LYS A 242 19.52 13.67 -10.84
CA LYS A 242 18.46 13.46 -9.85
C LYS A 242 17.69 12.16 -10.11
N LYS A 243 17.42 11.85 -11.37
CA LYS A 243 16.83 10.59 -11.83
C LYS A 243 17.64 9.41 -11.32
N VAL A 244 18.93 9.33 -11.63
CA VAL A 244 19.80 8.21 -11.22
C VAL A 244 19.75 8.00 -9.70
N LYS A 245 19.69 9.08 -8.91
CA LYS A 245 19.55 8.99 -7.45
C LYS A 245 18.21 8.38 -7.03
N ILE A 246 17.10 8.83 -7.61
CA ILE A 246 15.76 8.31 -7.28
C ILE A 246 15.63 6.84 -7.72
N GLU A 247 16.09 6.50 -8.92
CA GLU A 247 16.03 5.12 -9.42
C GLU A 247 16.85 4.15 -8.57
N ALA A 248 18.05 4.56 -8.13
CA ALA A 248 18.86 3.75 -7.23
C ALA A 248 18.25 3.63 -5.82
N GLU A 249 17.58 4.68 -5.34
CA GLU A 249 16.95 4.71 -4.02
C GLU A 249 15.67 3.86 -3.97
N PHE A 250 14.83 3.88 -5.00
CA PHE A 250 13.51 3.25 -4.98
C PHE A 250 13.34 2.08 -5.95
N ASN A 251 14.41 1.71 -6.66
CA ASN A 251 14.44 0.62 -7.65
C ASN A 251 13.29 0.72 -8.69
N CYS A 252 13.01 1.95 -9.12
CA CYS A 252 11.94 2.26 -10.05
C CYS A 252 12.53 3.03 -11.24
N LYS A 253 12.24 2.60 -12.46
CA LYS A 253 12.72 3.25 -13.67
C LYS A 253 11.93 4.53 -13.95
N ILE A 254 12.57 5.67 -14.14
CA ILE A 254 11.92 6.91 -14.55
C ILE A 254 12.25 7.15 -16.01
N THR A 255 11.24 7.20 -16.89
CA THR A 255 11.45 7.42 -18.33
C THR A 255 10.50 8.45 -18.89
N VAL A 256 10.66 8.72 -20.17
CA VAL A 256 9.72 9.49 -20.99
C VAL A 256 9.11 8.58 -22.06
N GLY A 257 7.93 8.93 -22.55
CA GLY A 257 7.26 8.28 -23.66
C GLY A 257 7.99 8.56 -24.98
N VAL A 258 8.00 7.56 -25.86
CA VAL A 258 8.52 7.68 -27.23
C VAL A 258 7.30 7.75 -28.15
N GLU A 259 7.28 8.66 -29.11
CA GLU A 259 6.27 8.67 -30.18
C GLU A 259 6.36 7.38 -31.01
N ALA A 260 5.26 7.05 -31.71
CA ALA A 260 5.12 5.82 -32.48
C ALA A 260 6.23 5.59 -33.53
N ASP A 261 6.91 6.66 -33.95
CA ASP A 261 8.00 6.64 -34.93
C ASP A 261 9.39 6.39 -34.31
N GLY A 262 9.44 5.91 -33.06
CA GLY A 262 10.57 5.16 -32.51
C GLY A 262 11.74 5.98 -31.94
N VAL A 263 11.84 7.30 -32.15
CA VAL A 263 12.98 8.08 -31.59
C VAL A 263 12.65 9.53 -31.19
N ASN A 264 11.38 9.94 -31.16
CA ASN A 264 10.99 11.25 -30.65
C ASN A 264 10.40 11.16 -29.25
N TYR A 265 11.18 11.62 -28.27
CA TYR A 265 10.71 11.83 -26.90
C TYR A 265 9.77 13.03 -26.86
N ALA A 266 8.48 12.78 -26.69
CA ALA A 266 7.44 13.81 -26.79
C ALA A 266 7.37 14.75 -25.57
N SER A 267 7.85 14.31 -24.40
CA SER A 267 7.87 15.13 -23.17
C SER A 267 9.06 14.78 -22.28
N HIS A 268 9.63 15.77 -21.59
CA HIS A 268 10.78 15.60 -20.69
C HIS A 268 10.40 15.91 -19.24
N TRP A 269 11.01 15.18 -18.31
CA TRP A 269 10.94 15.54 -16.89
C TRP A 269 11.71 16.83 -16.63
N SER A 270 11.09 17.78 -15.92
CA SER A 270 11.72 18.99 -15.40
C SER A 270 12.40 18.75 -14.06
N ALA A 271 13.35 19.61 -13.68
CA ALA A 271 14.01 19.51 -12.38
C ALA A 271 13.02 19.66 -11.19
N SER A 272 11.93 20.42 -11.38
CA SER A 272 10.85 20.55 -10.40
C SER A 272 10.05 19.28 -10.24
N GLU A 273 9.64 18.63 -11.33
CA GLU A 273 8.89 17.37 -11.24
C GLU A 273 9.74 16.25 -10.63
N MET A 274 11.03 16.20 -10.96
CA MET A 274 11.95 15.27 -10.29
C MET A 274 12.10 15.58 -8.79
N ALA A 275 11.90 16.84 -8.36
CA ALA A 275 11.83 17.20 -6.94
C ALA A 275 10.56 16.69 -6.28
N ASP A 276 9.44 16.85 -6.96
CA ASP A 276 8.16 16.36 -6.49
C ASP A 276 8.15 14.83 -6.39
N LEU A 277 8.74 14.12 -7.36
CA LEU A 277 8.94 12.67 -7.29
C LEU A 277 9.85 12.27 -6.12
N ALA A 278 10.95 12.97 -5.89
CA ALA A 278 11.84 12.68 -4.76
C ALA A 278 11.13 12.89 -3.40
N ASP A 279 10.38 13.99 -3.26
CA ASP A 279 9.62 14.30 -2.04
C ASP A 279 8.51 13.28 -1.80
N LEU A 280 7.77 12.92 -2.86
CA LEU A 280 6.76 11.87 -2.82
C LEU A 280 7.34 10.56 -2.26
N HIS A 281 8.50 10.13 -2.76
CA HIS A 281 9.07 8.88 -2.30
C HIS A 281 9.60 8.96 -0.86
N SER A 282 10.06 10.14 -0.42
CA SER A 282 10.44 10.36 0.98
C SER A 282 9.27 10.24 1.96
N LYS A 283 8.02 10.30 1.47
CA LYS A 283 6.82 10.13 2.29
C LYS A 283 6.36 8.67 2.42
N MET A 284 6.87 7.77 1.60
CA MET A 284 6.46 6.37 1.63
C MET A 284 7.46 5.52 2.40
N ASP A 285 7.01 4.35 2.87
CA ASP A 285 7.91 3.32 3.37
C ASP A 285 8.84 2.86 2.23
N PRO A 286 10.14 3.16 2.33
CA PRO A 286 11.08 2.88 1.26
C PRO A 286 11.20 1.39 0.93
N VAL A 287 11.17 0.53 1.95
CA VAL A 287 11.29 -0.92 1.79
C VAL A 287 10.02 -1.44 1.13
N ALA A 288 8.86 -1.05 1.67
CA ALA A 288 7.59 -1.50 1.15
C ALA A 288 7.40 -1.14 -0.32
N VAL A 289 7.80 0.07 -0.76
CA VAL A 289 7.67 0.54 -2.15
C VAL A 289 8.68 -0.11 -3.10
N THR A 290 9.94 -0.27 -2.67
CA THR A 290 11.05 -0.79 -3.52
C THR A 290 10.75 -2.18 -4.09
N PHE A 291 10.12 -3.03 -3.28
CA PHE A 291 9.84 -4.42 -3.62
C PHE A 291 8.39 -4.64 -4.12
N LEU A 292 7.62 -3.57 -4.35
CA LEU A 292 6.32 -3.71 -5.00
C LEU A 292 6.48 -4.31 -6.40
N PRO A 293 5.72 -5.37 -6.74
CA PRO A 293 5.76 -5.97 -8.07
C PRO A 293 5.49 -4.94 -9.18
N LYS A 294 4.54 -4.02 -8.93
CA LYS A 294 4.09 -2.99 -9.88
C LYS A 294 4.78 -1.63 -9.73
N ASN A 295 5.95 -1.55 -9.07
CA ASN A 295 6.77 -0.32 -9.03
C ASN A 295 7.90 -0.35 -10.07
N ALA A 296 7.66 -0.92 -11.25
CA ALA A 296 8.71 -1.15 -12.24
C ALA A 296 9.18 0.16 -12.91
N GLN A 297 8.23 1.03 -13.26
CA GLN A 297 8.52 2.22 -14.06
C GLN A 297 7.51 3.35 -13.80
N ILE A 298 8.00 4.59 -13.77
CA ILE A 298 7.23 5.83 -13.92
C ILE A 298 7.61 6.43 -15.27
N ARG A 299 6.62 6.67 -16.12
CA ARG A 299 6.80 7.15 -17.49
C ARG A 299 6.02 8.44 -17.69
N LYS A 300 6.70 9.51 -18.09
CA LYS A 300 6.03 10.73 -18.54
C LYS A 300 5.46 10.54 -19.94
N VAL A 301 4.22 10.95 -20.18
CA VAL A 301 3.57 10.90 -21.50
C VAL A 301 2.89 12.23 -21.81
N PRO A 302 2.75 12.64 -23.08
CA PRO A 302 2.11 13.92 -23.41
C PRO A 302 0.64 13.97 -22.98
N TYR A 303 -0.07 12.87 -23.19
CA TYR A 303 -1.51 12.79 -22.98
C TYR A 303 -1.94 11.40 -22.54
N LEU A 304 -2.96 11.36 -21.70
CA LEU A 304 -3.73 10.18 -21.33
C LEU A 304 -5.20 10.54 -21.48
N GLU A 305 -5.96 9.71 -22.17
CA GLU A 305 -7.38 9.97 -22.41
C GLU A 305 -8.17 9.87 -21.10
N GLY A 306 -8.74 11.00 -20.67
CA GLY A 306 -9.62 11.06 -19.51
C GLY A 306 -8.95 10.85 -18.15
N ALA A 307 -7.62 10.86 -18.06
CA ALA A 307 -6.91 10.62 -16.79
C ALA A 307 -5.61 11.43 -16.69
N HIS A 308 -5.23 11.81 -15.47
CA HIS A 308 -3.93 12.45 -15.23
C HIS A 308 -2.78 11.46 -15.15
N ALA A 309 -3.05 10.27 -14.60
CA ALA A 309 -2.14 9.15 -14.58
C ALA A 309 -2.90 7.84 -14.83
N GLN A 310 -2.15 6.81 -15.23
CA GLN A 310 -2.70 5.48 -15.41
C GLN A 310 -1.61 4.44 -15.18
N ARG A 311 -1.90 3.46 -14.34
CA ARG A 311 -1.06 2.26 -14.21
C ARG A 311 -1.55 1.14 -15.13
N ASP A 312 -0.67 0.63 -15.99
CA ASP A 312 -1.01 -0.51 -16.84
C ASP A 312 -0.77 -1.87 -16.17
N GLY A 313 -1.21 -2.96 -16.82
CA GLY A 313 -1.08 -4.32 -16.31
C GLY A 313 0.37 -4.77 -16.07
N THR A 314 1.35 -4.13 -16.71
CA THR A 314 2.78 -4.42 -16.54
C THR A 314 3.40 -3.70 -15.34
N GLY A 315 2.63 -2.82 -14.70
CA GLY A 315 3.09 -2.02 -13.55
C GLY A 315 3.82 -0.74 -13.94
N ILE A 316 3.68 -0.29 -15.20
CA ILE A 316 4.17 1.02 -15.62
C ILE A 316 3.14 2.07 -15.19
N LEU A 317 3.57 3.04 -14.39
CA LEU A 317 2.81 4.24 -14.09
C LEU A 317 3.05 5.27 -15.19
N LYS A 318 2.05 5.57 -16.00
CA LYS A 318 2.09 6.66 -16.98
C LYS A 318 1.55 7.92 -16.32
N ILE A 319 2.27 9.03 -16.44
CA ILE A 319 1.87 10.34 -15.92
C ILE A 319 1.81 11.31 -17.09
N SER A 320 0.65 11.91 -17.33
CA SER A 320 0.47 12.90 -18.38
C SER A 320 1.14 14.24 -18.04
N ASP A 321 1.47 15.05 -19.03
CA ASP A 321 2.01 16.40 -18.82
C ASP A 321 1.06 17.28 -17.98
N TYR A 322 -0.25 17.12 -18.21
CA TYR A 322 -1.31 17.82 -17.50
C TYR A 322 -1.36 17.51 -16.01
N ALA A 323 -0.87 16.33 -15.58
CA ALA A 323 -0.85 15.96 -14.17
C ALA A 323 -0.04 16.93 -13.31
N SER A 324 0.99 17.58 -13.89
CA SER A 324 1.85 18.52 -13.16
C SER A 324 1.23 19.91 -12.95
N SER A 325 0.21 20.26 -13.74
CA SER A 325 -0.43 21.58 -13.76
C SER A 325 -1.88 21.58 -13.28
N ASP A 326 -2.38 20.46 -12.76
CA ASP A 326 -3.74 20.35 -12.22
C ASP A 326 -3.90 21.18 -10.92
N THR A 327 -4.58 22.32 -11.06
CA THR A 327 -4.85 23.26 -9.97
C THR A 327 -5.96 22.80 -9.04
N ASP A 328 -6.88 21.95 -9.51
CA ASP A 328 -8.10 21.59 -8.77
C ASP A 328 -7.76 20.54 -7.72
N SER A 329 -7.00 19.50 -8.10
CA SER A 329 -6.43 18.55 -7.15
C SER A 329 -5.51 19.26 -6.15
N SER A 330 -4.66 20.18 -6.63
CA SER A 330 -3.76 20.94 -5.77
C SER A 330 -4.51 21.74 -4.70
N SER A 331 -5.61 22.40 -5.09
CA SER A 331 -6.42 23.21 -4.19
C SER A 331 -7.12 22.36 -3.13
N SER A 332 -7.68 21.22 -3.53
CA SER A 332 -8.37 20.27 -2.64
C SER A 332 -7.47 19.72 -1.54
N TYR A 333 -6.17 19.56 -1.83
CA TYR A 333 -5.15 19.07 -0.91
C TYR A 333 -4.27 20.18 -0.32
N GLY A 334 -4.81 21.39 -0.12
CA GLY A 334 -4.10 22.45 0.61
C GLY A 334 -2.85 22.98 -0.10
N LYS A 335 -2.91 23.12 -1.42
CA LYS A 335 -1.81 23.58 -2.32
C LYS A 335 -0.64 22.60 -2.44
N ILE A 336 -0.86 21.33 -2.12
CA ILE A 336 0.10 20.27 -2.45
C ILE A 336 0.11 20.08 -3.96
N ARG A 337 1.29 20.01 -4.58
CA ARG A 337 1.38 19.83 -6.04
C ARG A 337 0.71 18.54 -6.49
N SER A 338 -0.10 18.64 -7.54
CA SER A 338 -0.89 17.55 -8.13
C SER A 338 -0.07 16.30 -8.47
N LEU A 339 1.13 16.45 -9.02
CA LEU A 339 2.03 15.31 -9.30
C LEU A 339 2.29 14.44 -8.06
N LYS A 340 2.37 15.07 -6.88
CA LYS A 340 2.60 14.37 -5.62
C LYS A 340 1.36 13.65 -5.11
N ILE A 341 0.18 14.24 -5.34
CA ILE A 341 -1.12 13.67 -4.96
C ILE A 341 -1.37 12.45 -5.83
N ILE A 342 -1.34 12.64 -7.15
CA ILE A 342 -1.53 11.60 -8.17
C ILE A 342 -0.50 10.48 -8.01
N GLY A 343 0.75 10.81 -7.77
CA GLY A 343 1.77 9.78 -7.57
C GLY A 343 1.47 8.90 -6.34
N ILE A 344 1.07 9.49 -5.20
CA ILE A 344 0.74 8.69 -4.00
C ILE A 344 -0.52 7.86 -4.24
N HIS A 345 -1.54 8.42 -4.91
CA HIS A 345 -2.74 7.70 -5.31
C HIS A 345 -2.37 6.42 -6.08
N GLU A 346 -1.51 6.57 -7.08
CA GLU A 346 -1.05 5.47 -7.93
C GLU A 346 -0.15 4.46 -7.21
N TYR A 347 0.48 4.87 -6.10
CA TYR A 347 1.14 3.93 -5.18
C TYR A 347 0.12 3.18 -4.31
N GLY A 348 -0.96 3.81 -3.86
CA GLY A 348 -2.08 3.16 -3.19
C GLY A 348 -2.64 2.02 -4.05
N HIS A 349 -2.88 2.31 -5.33
CA HIS A 349 -3.16 1.29 -6.34
C HIS A 349 -2.10 0.18 -6.41
N SER A 350 -0.80 0.48 -6.31
CA SER A 350 0.25 -0.56 -6.35
C SER A 350 0.24 -1.50 -5.14
N PHE A 351 -0.06 -0.96 -3.95
CA PHE A 351 -0.27 -1.77 -2.75
C PHE A 351 -1.50 -2.66 -2.87
N HIS A 352 -2.53 -2.22 -3.59
CA HIS A 352 -3.65 -3.08 -3.94
C HIS A 352 -3.31 -4.09 -5.06
N PHE A 353 -2.73 -3.66 -6.19
CA PHE A 353 -2.68 -4.42 -7.43
C PHE A 353 -1.59 -5.50 -7.52
N ALA A 354 -0.94 -5.86 -6.41
CA ALA A 354 0.26 -6.72 -6.40
C ALA A 354 0.12 -8.04 -7.20
N ASN A 355 -1.09 -8.62 -7.32
CA ASN A 355 -1.37 -9.84 -8.10
C ASN A 355 -2.42 -9.71 -9.22
N PHE A 356 -2.76 -8.52 -9.70
CA PHE A 356 -3.69 -8.41 -10.84
C PHE A 356 -2.99 -8.74 -12.16
N GLY A 357 -2.72 -10.04 -12.35
CA GLY A 357 -2.72 -10.74 -13.63
C GLY A 357 -4.02 -11.53 -13.86
N ASP A 358 -4.83 -11.75 -12.81
CA ASP A 358 -6.08 -12.49 -12.90
C ASP A 358 -7.27 -11.52 -13.07
N ARG A 359 -8.04 -11.69 -14.16
CA ARG A 359 -9.30 -10.97 -14.40
C ARG A 359 -10.25 -11.21 -13.22
N ILE A 360 -10.92 -10.15 -12.73
CA ILE A 360 -12.09 -10.33 -11.86
C ILE A 360 -13.25 -10.72 -12.76
N ASP A 361 -13.92 -11.82 -12.43
CA ASP A 361 -15.09 -12.31 -13.14
C ASP A 361 -16.38 -12.06 -12.35
N ASP A 362 -17.52 -12.41 -12.94
CA ASP A 362 -18.86 -12.25 -12.37
C ASP A 362 -19.16 -13.24 -11.23
N LYS A 363 -18.29 -14.22 -11.01
CA LYS A 363 -18.40 -15.22 -9.93
C LYS A 363 -17.55 -14.85 -8.72
N ASP A 364 -16.57 -13.98 -8.90
CA ASP A 364 -15.73 -13.48 -7.83
C ASP A 364 -16.55 -12.69 -6.81
N SER A 365 -16.35 -13.04 -5.54
CA SER A 365 -16.85 -12.25 -4.42
C SER A 365 -15.86 -11.14 -4.05
N ILE A 366 -16.31 -10.17 -3.24
CA ILE A 366 -15.39 -9.17 -2.69
C ILE A 366 -14.26 -9.81 -1.86
N LYS A 367 -14.52 -10.98 -1.25
CA LYS A 367 -13.49 -11.76 -0.56
C LYS A 367 -12.42 -12.28 -1.53
N ASP A 368 -12.78 -12.58 -2.77
CA ASP A 368 -11.83 -13.02 -3.80
C ASP A 368 -10.98 -11.86 -4.31
N VAL A 369 -11.55 -10.66 -4.42
CA VAL A 369 -10.80 -9.41 -4.64
C VAL A 369 -9.81 -9.17 -3.48
N ALA A 370 -10.25 -9.31 -2.23
CA ALA A 370 -9.40 -9.19 -1.05
C ALA A 370 -8.25 -10.22 -1.00
N LYS A 371 -8.46 -11.43 -1.53
CA LYS A 371 -7.42 -12.47 -1.64
C LYS A 371 -6.36 -12.17 -2.72
N ARG A 372 -6.52 -11.12 -3.54
CA ARG A 372 -5.58 -10.73 -4.61
C ARG A 372 -4.71 -9.50 -4.29
N SER A 373 -5.00 -8.74 -3.22
CA SER A 373 -4.21 -7.58 -2.74
C SER A 373 -2.76 -7.86 -2.28
N ASN A 374 -1.93 -6.86 -1.95
CA ASN A 374 -0.65 -7.12 -1.27
C ASN A 374 -0.89 -7.66 0.17
N PRO A 375 -0.22 -8.75 0.61
CA PRO A 375 -0.36 -9.28 1.97
C PRO A 375 0.10 -8.33 3.08
N LEU A 376 0.85 -7.28 2.76
CA LEU A 376 1.18 -6.19 3.69
C LEU A 376 -0.07 -5.46 4.19
N VAL A 377 -1.11 -5.40 3.37
CA VAL A 377 -2.33 -4.64 3.63
C VAL A 377 -3.46 -5.62 3.87
N ALA A 378 -4.15 -5.48 5.00
CA ALA A 378 -5.39 -6.18 5.29
C ALA A 378 -6.55 -5.59 4.46
N TYR A 379 -6.49 -5.79 3.15
CA TYR A 379 -7.46 -5.22 2.23
C TYR A 379 -8.88 -5.75 2.47
N GLY A 380 -9.02 -7.00 2.92
CA GLY A 380 -10.32 -7.53 3.34
C GLY A 380 -10.95 -6.72 4.47
N ASP A 381 -10.15 -6.34 5.46
CA ASP A 381 -10.60 -5.53 6.59
C ASP A 381 -10.93 -4.11 6.13
N PHE A 382 -10.13 -3.53 5.24
CA PHE A 382 -10.44 -2.26 4.58
C PHE A 382 -11.82 -2.29 3.90
N LEU A 383 -12.09 -3.31 3.09
CA LEU A 383 -13.36 -3.44 2.37
C LEU A 383 -14.55 -3.63 3.32
N ALA A 384 -14.33 -4.36 4.43
CA ALA A 384 -15.34 -4.54 5.47
C ALA A 384 -15.70 -3.21 6.14
N LEU A 385 -14.73 -2.33 6.38
CA LEU A 385 -14.97 -0.99 6.94
C LEU A 385 -15.82 -0.10 6.03
N SER A 386 -15.67 -0.23 4.70
CA SER A 386 -16.51 0.48 3.73
C SER A 386 -17.83 -0.25 3.40
N GLY A 387 -17.99 -1.50 3.84
CA GLY A 387 -19.11 -2.34 3.45
C GLY A 387 -19.14 -2.71 1.95
N TRP A 388 -18.01 -2.64 1.25
CA TRP A 388 -17.94 -2.96 -0.19
C TRP A 388 -18.31 -4.42 -0.44
N GLN A 389 -19.12 -4.66 -1.48
CA GLN A 389 -19.55 -5.98 -1.93
C GLN A 389 -19.74 -6.00 -3.46
N ILE A 390 -19.80 -7.20 -4.04
CA ILE A 390 -20.10 -7.45 -5.46
C ILE A 390 -21.43 -8.19 -5.52
N LEU A 391 -22.38 -7.68 -6.31
CA LEU A 391 -23.63 -8.38 -6.56
C LEU A 391 -23.43 -9.35 -7.75
N PRO A 392 -23.78 -10.65 -7.61
CA PRO A 392 -23.65 -11.62 -8.70
C PRO A 392 -24.45 -11.21 -9.93
N GLN A 393 -23.90 -11.41 -11.13
CA GLN A 393 -24.53 -10.98 -12.39
C GLN A 393 -25.92 -11.61 -12.62
N ALA A 394 -26.15 -12.83 -12.14
CA ALA A 394 -27.45 -13.49 -12.23
C ALA A 394 -28.58 -12.74 -11.48
N ARG A 395 -28.24 -11.89 -10.51
CA ARG A 395 -29.20 -11.15 -9.69
C ARG A 395 -29.57 -9.78 -10.25
N TYR A 396 -28.91 -9.29 -11.30
CA TYR A 396 -29.19 -7.94 -11.77
C TYR A 396 -29.19 -7.77 -13.29
N VAL A 397 -29.97 -6.79 -13.72
CA VAL A 397 -29.98 -6.30 -15.10
C VAL A 397 -29.77 -4.79 -15.06
N ILE A 398 -28.74 -4.31 -15.75
CA ILE A 398 -28.54 -2.87 -15.94
C ILE A 398 -29.57 -2.37 -16.95
N SER A 399 -30.36 -1.39 -16.53
CA SER A 399 -31.42 -0.77 -17.32
C SER A 399 -31.01 0.64 -17.80
N ASP A 400 -31.73 1.14 -18.80
CA ASP A 400 -31.74 2.52 -19.32
C ASP A 400 -30.39 3.26 -19.25
N ASN A 401 -29.62 3.19 -20.33
CA ASN A 401 -28.39 3.97 -20.51
C ASN A 401 -27.36 3.84 -19.37
N LYS A 402 -27.38 2.73 -18.61
CA LYS A 402 -26.49 2.47 -17.47
C LYS A 402 -26.70 3.44 -16.29
N ARG A 403 -27.94 3.88 -16.04
CA ARG A 403 -28.28 4.79 -14.93
C ARG A 403 -29.08 4.12 -13.81
N ALA A 404 -29.64 2.95 -14.05
CA ALA A 404 -30.45 2.24 -13.08
C ALA A 404 -30.20 0.75 -13.15
N VAL A 405 -30.37 0.06 -12.04
CA VAL A 405 -30.23 -1.39 -11.94
C VAL A 405 -31.55 -2.00 -11.48
N LYS A 406 -31.92 -3.12 -12.10
CA LYS A 406 -33.02 -3.97 -11.67
C LYS A 406 -32.44 -5.20 -10.98
N ILE A 407 -32.76 -5.41 -9.71
CA ILE A 407 -32.26 -6.49 -8.85
C ILE A 407 -33.38 -7.52 -8.64
N ASP A 408 -33.04 -8.79 -8.77
CA ASP A 408 -33.91 -9.97 -8.58
C ASP A 408 -35.23 -9.88 -9.36
N GLN A 409 -35.21 -9.21 -10.52
CA GLN A 409 -36.38 -8.96 -11.39
C GLN A 409 -37.55 -8.17 -10.76
N GLU A 410 -37.40 -7.66 -9.54
CA GLU A 410 -38.48 -7.01 -8.79
C GLU A 410 -38.12 -5.58 -8.39
N TYR A 411 -36.90 -5.37 -7.88
CA TYR A 411 -36.49 -4.11 -7.31
C TYR A 411 -35.74 -3.25 -8.32
N ARG A 412 -36.11 -1.98 -8.49
CA ARG A 412 -35.41 -1.04 -9.38
C ARG A 412 -34.91 0.15 -8.58
N CYS A 413 -33.62 0.44 -8.69
CA CYS A 413 -32.99 1.61 -8.06
C CYS A 413 -32.06 2.35 -9.03
N GLN A 414 -31.81 3.62 -8.74
CA GLN A 414 -30.84 4.44 -9.48
C GLN A 414 -29.43 4.16 -8.97
N LEU A 415 -28.46 4.10 -9.88
CA LEU A 415 -27.04 3.99 -9.50
C LEU A 415 -26.58 5.29 -8.82
N GLY A 416 -25.70 5.17 -7.82
CA GLY A 416 -25.17 6.31 -7.06
C GLY A 416 -26.14 6.91 -6.02
N GLN A 417 -27.34 6.35 -5.85
CA GLN A 417 -28.29 6.76 -4.82
C GLN A 417 -28.51 5.68 -3.76
N PRO A 418 -28.79 6.04 -2.50
CA PRO A 418 -29.19 5.09 -1.47
C PRO A 418 -30.42 4.30 -1.88
N ALA A 419 -30.37 2.98 -1.64
CA ALA A 419 -31.39 2.02 -1.95
C ALA A 419 -31.43 0.95 -0.85
N LYS A 420 -32.58 0.30 -0.65
CA LYS A 420 -32.68 -0.79 0.34
C LYS A 420 -32.37 -2.14 -0.29
N LEU A 421 -31.38 -2.83 0.25
CA LEU A 421 -31.07 -4.23 -0.06
C LEU A 421 -31.04 -5.02 1.26
N ASP A 422 -31.87 -6.05 1.38
CA ASP A 422 -31.97 -6.90 2.58
C ASP A 422 -32.14 -6.09 3.89
N GLY A 423 -32.94 -5.01 3.83
CA GLY A 423 -33.22 -4.13 4.96
C GLY A 423 -32.14 -3.09 5.28
N LYS A 424 -31.02 -3.05 4.54
CA LYS A 424 -29.91 -2.11 4.72
C LYS A 424 -29.88 -1.05 3.62
N ASP A 425 -29.51 0.17 3.99
CA ASP A 425 -29.29 1.25 3.01
C ASP A 425 -27.91 1.07 2.36
N VAL A 426 -27.92 0.86 1.05
CA VAL A 426 -26.73 0.62 0.23
C VAL A 426 -26.73 1.53 -0.99
N VAL A 427 -25.57 1.79 -1.55
CA VAL A 427 -25.42 2.51 -2.82
C VAL A 427 -24.81 1.58 -3.85
N PHE A 428 -25.39 1.52 -5.05
CA PHE A 428 -24.90 0.70 -6.16
C PHE A 428 -24.06 1.51 -7.14
N HIS A 429 -22.94 0.93 -7.60
CA HIS A 429 -22.12 1.46 -8.68
C HIS A 429 -21.78 0.37 -9.71
N TYR A 430 -21.85 0.69 -10.99
CA TYR A 430 -21.62 -0.28 -12.06
C TYR A 430 -20.32 0.01 -12.84
N ASP A 431 -19.34 -0.88 -12.71
CA ASP A 431 -18.12 -0.83 -13.50
C ASP A 431 -18.38 -1.42 -14.89
N VAL A 432 -18.47 -0.53 -15.87
CA VAL A 432 -18.70 -0.87 -17.27
C VAL A 432 -17.60 -1.74 -17.86
N SER A 433 -16.35 -1.50 -17.48
CA SER A 433 -15.18 -2.17 -18.06
C SER A 433 -15.11 -3.64 -17.65
N ARG A 434 -15.50 -3.93 -16.41
CA ARG A 434 -15.50 -5.28 -15.84
C ARG A 434 -16.88 -5.95 -15.88
N LYS A 435 -17.93 -5.18 -16.18
CA LYS A 435 -19.35 -5.61 -16.12
C LYS A 435 -19.72 -6.12 -14.73
N LEU A 436 -19.30 -5.39 -13.70
CA LEU A 436 -19.53 -5.74 -12.30
C LEU A 436 -20.36 -4.66 -11.62
N LEU A 437 -21.34 -5.09 -10.83
CA LEU A 437 -22.11 -4.21 -9.96
C LEU A 437 -21.54 -4.29 -8.54
N TYR A 438 -20.90 -3.21 -8.13
CA TYR A 438 -20.49 -3.01 -6.75
C TYR A 438 -21.62 -2.40 -5.95
N TYR A 439 -21.61 -2.65 -4.65
CA TYR A 439 -22.37 -1.84 -3.71
C TYR A 439 -21.60 -1.68 -2.41
N TYR A 440 -21.96 -0.64 -1.65
CA TYR A 440 -21.36 -0.32 -0.37
C TYR A 440 -22.43 0.22 0.60
N ASP A 441 -22.11 0.26 1.89
CA ASP A 441 -23.00 0.81 2.93
C ASP A 441 -23.22 2.31 2.69
N ALA A 442 -24.47 2.77 2.60
CA ALA A 442 -24.77 4.18 2.32
C ALA A 442 -24.19 5.16 3.37
N HIS A 443 -23.85 4.67 4.56
CA HIS A 443 -23.23 5.44 5.64
C HIS A 443 -21.71 5.21 5.75
N ALA A 444 -21.11 4.49 4.80
CA ALA A 444 -19.67 4.28 4.75
C ALA A 444 -18.91 5.61 4.64
N GLN A 445 -17.74 5.63 5.29
CA GLN A 445 -16.87 6.79 5.34
C GLN A 445 -15.90 6.76 4.17
N PHE A 446 -16.04 7.73 3.26
CA PHE A 446 -15.19 7.84 2.07
C PHE A 446 -14.23 9.02 2.16
N PRO A 447 -13.14 8.96 1.38
CA PRO A 447 -12.25 10.09 1.14
C PRO A 447 -12.95 11.35 0.62
N LEU A 448 -12.16 12.43 0.54
CA LEU A 448 -12.55 13.75 0.07
C LEU A 448 -13.20 13.72 -1.33
N HIS A 449 -12.68 12.89 -2.23
CA HIS A 449 -13.09 12.89 -3.63
C HIS A 449 -14.22 11.92 -3.92
N ASP A 450 -15.20 12.36 -4.70
CA ASP A 450 -16.41 11.58 -4.97
C ASP A 450 -16.16 10.29 -5.75
N TYR A 451 -15.19 10.29 -6.67
CA TYR A 451 -14.84 9.09 -7.45
C TYR A 451 -14.27 7.95 -6.60
N SER A 452 -13.86 8.22 -5.35
CA SER A 452 -13.53 7.16 -4.38
C SER A 452 -14.70 6.20 -4.15
N ARG A 453 -15.93 6.62 -4.48
CA ARG A 453 -17.17 5.83 -4.38
C ARG A 453 -17.50 5.03 -5.64
N ASP A 454 -16.66 5.09 -6.68
CA ASP A 454 -16.90 4.34 -7.91
C ASP A 454 -16.55 2.87 -7.73
N ASN A 455 -15.45 2.57 -7.05
CA ASN A 455 -15.05 1.20 -6.81
C ASN A 455 -14.13 1.11 -5.58
N PRO A 456 -13.97 -0.10 -5.00
CA PRO A 456 -13.13 -0.28 -3.83
C PRO A 456 -11.65 0.11 -4.01
N TRP A 457 -11.15 0.15 -5.25
CA TRP A 457 -9.75 0.45 -5.53
C TRP A 457 -9.46 1.95 -5.49
N GLU A 458 -10.38 2.76 -6.00
CA GLU A 458 -10.34 4.22 -5.87
C GLU A 458 -10.51 4.63 -4.40
N ASP A 459 -11.42 3.98 -3.66
CA ASP A 459 -11.57 4.18 -2.21
C ASP A 459 -10.24 4.00 -1.49
N PHE A 460 -9.55 2.89 -1.74
CA PHE A 460 -8.26 2.61 -1.12
C PHE A 460 -7.17 3.58 -1.53
N ALA A 461 -7.07 3.90 -2.82
CA ALA A 461 -6.04 4.79 -3.33
C ALA A 461 -6.21 6.22 -2.79
N GLU A 462 -7.43 6.74 -2.75
CA GLU A 462 -7.74 8.04 -2.16
C GLU A 462 -7.50 8.05 -0.64
N CYS A 463 -7.94 7.02 0.09
CA CYS A 463 -7.61 6.88 1.52
C CYS A 463 -6.08 6.89 1.75
N PHE A 464 -5.32 6.26 0.85
CA PHE A 464 -3.86 6.23 0.94
C PHE A 464 -3.23 7.62 0.71
N VAL A 465 -3.78 8.43 -0.20
CA VAL A 465 -3.36 9.83 -0.39
C VAL A 465 -3.62 10.64 0.88
N GLU A 466 -4.83 10.54 1.41
CA GLU A 466 -5.23 11.26 2.60
C GLU A 466 -4.42 10.88 3.83
N TYR A 467 -4.12 9.60 4.01
CA TYR A 467 -3.18 9.17 5.05
C TYR A 467 -1.83 9.90 4.95
N HIS A 468 -1.28 10.11 3.75
CA HIS A 468 0.03 10.74 3.57
C HIS A 468 0.03 12.28 3.64
N TYR A 469 -1.11 12.91 3.34
CA TYR A 469 -1.18 14.36 3.16
C TYR A 469 -2.22 15.08 4.03
N LEU A 470 -3.32 14.44 4.39
CA LEU A 470 -4.45 15.01 5.11
C LEU A 470 -4.83 14.19 6.36
N MET A 471 -3.84 13.64 7.07
CA MET A 471 -4.08 12.68 8.17
C MET A 471 -5.10 13.16 9.21
N ASN A 472 -5.08 14.42 9.64
CA ASN A 472 -6.05 14.92 10.63
C ASN A 472 -7.50 14.83 10.12
N ARG A 473 -7.74 15.28 8.89
CA ARG A 473 -9.05 15.16 8.23
C ARG A 473 -9.44 13.69 8.09
N PHE A 474 -8.50 12.86 7.63
CA PHE A 474 -8.75 11.44 7.43
C PHE A 474 -9.15 10.72 8.74
N VAL A 475 -8.55 11.11 9.85
CA VAL A 475 -8.93 10.60 11.19
C VAL A 475 -10.32 11.07 11.60
N GLU A 476 -10.69 12.32 11.32
CA GLU A 476 -12.03 12.85 11.62
C GLU A 476 -13.12 12.16 10.77
N ASP A 477 -12.86 12.02 9.48
CA ASP A 477 -13.83 11.56 8.50
C ASP A 477 -13.88 10.04 8.35
N ALA A 478 -12.81 9.31 8.66
CA ALA A 478 -12.71 7.85 8.52
C ALA A 478 -11.70 7.23 9.53
N PRO A 479 -11.91 7.38 10.86
CA PRO A 479 -10.93 6.99 11.88
C PRO A 479 -10.52 5.51 11.81
N TRP A 480 -11.44 4.62 11.45
CA TRP A 480 -11.16 3.19 11.33
C TRP A 480 -10.22 2.85 10.19
N LYS A 481 -10.40 3.51 9.05
CA LYS A 481 -9.49 3.36 7.92
C LYS A 481 -8.13 3.98 8.28
N ALA A 482 -8.11 5.16 8.89
CA ALA A 482 -6.88 5.79 9.37
C ALA A 482 -6.09 4.88 10.33
N LEU A 483 -6.78 4.24 11.27
CA LEU A 483 -6.20 3.26 12.19
C LEU A 483 -5.60 2.05 11.45
N LEU A 484 -6.31 1.51 10.46
CA LEU A 484 -5.81 0.41 9.63
C LEU A 484 -4.52 0.80 8.89
N PHE A 485 -4.49 1.97 8.24
CA PHE A 485 -3.27 2.46 7.57
C PHE A 485 -2.14 2.69 8.57
N GLU A 486 -2.42 3.26 9.75
CA GLU A 486 -1.39 3.50 10.76
C GLU A 486 -0.81 2.21 11.34
N GLN A 487 -1.62 1.17 11.53
CA GLN A 487 -1.10 -0.14 11.94
C GLN A 487 -0.12 -0.70 10.90
N VAL A 488 -0.43 -0.51 9.61
CA VAL A 488 0.37 -1.07 8.51
C VAL A 488 1.66 -0.28 8.26
N PHE A 489 1.57 1.04 8.24
CA PHE A 489 2.65 1.92 7.79
C PHE A 489 3.37 2.66 8.91
N GLY A 490 2.73 2.86 10.08
CA GLY A 490 3.35 3.43 11.28
C GLY A 490 3.91 4.85 11.09
N ARG A 491 3.43 5.61 10.10
CA ARG A 491 4.01 6.91 9.71
C ARG A 491 3.83 7.96 10.81
N TYR A 492 2.74 7.88 11.57
CA TYR A 492 2.38 8.87 12.58
C TYR A 492 2.47 8.33 14.00
N GLN A 493 3.08 7.16 14.21
CA GLN A 493 3.16 6.48 15.51
C GLN A 493 3.80 7.38 16.60
N ASP A 494 4.78 8.21 16.21
CA ASP A 494 5.50 9.13 17.10
C ASP A 494 4.88 10.54 17.12
N ASN A 495 3.78 10.76 16.38
CA ASN A 495 3.07 12.04 16.34
C ASN A 495 1.92 12.03 17.36
N GLN A 496 2.23 12.45 18.59
CA GLN A 496 1.28 12.43 19.72
C GLN A 496 -0.06 13.08 19.37
N ARG A 497 -0.07 14.23 18.68
CA ARG A 497 -1.30 14.92 18.28
C ARG A 497 -2.20 14.05 17.40
N VAL A 498 -1.63 13.34 16.43
CA VAL A 498 -2.39 12.45 15.54
C VAL A 498 -2.89 11.24 16.32
N GLN A 499 -2.07 10.67 17.21
CA GLN A 499 -2.46 9.54 18.05
C GLN A 499 -3.60 9.90 19.01
N ASP A 500 -3.54 11.06 19.66
CA ASP A 500 -4.59 11.56 20.55
C ASP A 500 -5.90 11.79 19.78
N LEU A 501 -5.82 12.42 18.59
CA LEU A 501 -6.98 12.63 17.74
C LEU A 501 -7.60 11.30 17.30
N LEU A 502 -6.79 10.33 16.91
CA LEU A 502 -7.25 9.01 16.48
C LEU A 502 -7.95 8.27 17.61
N SER A 503 -7.33 8.21 18.79
CA SER A 503 -7.93 7.63 19.99
C SER A 503 -9.26 8.30 20.34
N SER A 504 -9.32 9.63 20.33
CA SER A 504 -10.54 10.40 20.63
C SER A 504 -11.67 10.12 19.63
N GLN A 505 -11.39 10.07 18.32
CA GLN A 505 -12.42 9.80 17.31
C GLN A 505 -12.93 8.36 17.37
N ILE A 506 -12.04 7.41 17.67
CA ILE A 506 -12.42 6.01 17.92
C ILE A 506 -13.33 5.91 19.16
N GLU A 507 -12.92 6.52 20.28
CA GLU A 507 -13.69 6.52 21.52
C GLU A 507 -15.05 7.18 21.35
N LYS A 508 -15.12 8.35 20.70
CA LYS A 508 -16.39 9.06 20.45
C LYS A 508 -17.41 8.20 19.70
N ARG A 509 -16.95 7.34 18.79
CA ARG A 509 -17.83 6.44 18.04
C ARG A 509 -18.27 5.20 18.82
N PHE A 510 -17.47 4.73 19.79
CA PHE A 510 -17.83 3.59 20.64
C PHE A 510 -18.42 3.96 22.01
N GLY A 511 -18.21 5.17 22.50
CA GLY A 511 -18.71 5.67 23.77
C GLY A 511 -20.20 6.02 23.73
N ARG A 512 -20.71 6.39 22.55
CA ARG A 512 -22.14 6.71 22.35
C ARG A 512 -23.07 5.50 22.49
N THR A 513 -22.58 4.28 22.32
CA THR A 513 -23.40 3.08 22.47
C THR A 513 -23.69 2.70 23.93
N LYS A 514 -23.03 3.31 24.94
CA LYS A 514 -23.26 2.98 26.36
C LYS A 514 -24.07 4.00 27.15
N SER A 515 -24.09 5.27 26.77
CA SER A 515 -24.87 6.30 27.50
C SER A 515 -26.31 6.41 27.00
N ASP A 516 -26.54 6.24 25.70
CA ASP A 516 -27.80 6.64 25.08
C ASP A 516 -28.87 5.52 25.13
N GLU A 517 -28.51 4.30 25.56
CA GLU A 517 -29.46 3.22 25.85
C GLU A 517 -29.93 3.20 27.32
N SER A 518 -29.41 4.08 28.18
CA SER A 518 -29.83 4.18 29.59
C SER A 518 -30.85 5.29 29.88
N GLU A 519 -31.23 6.08 28.87
CA GLU A 519 -32.35 7.02 28.93
C GLU A 519 -33.49 6.54 28.02
N SER A 520 -33.98 5.32 28.23
CA SER A 520 -35.35 5.00 27.84
C SER A 520 -36.27 5.78 28.77
N ASN A 521 -36.88 6.85 28.23
CA ASN A 521 -38.02 7.53 28.81
C ASN A 521 -39.08 6.50 29.23
N GLU A 522 -39.14 6.18 30.52
CA GLU A 522 -40.37 5.69 31.12
C GLU A 522 -41.42 6.81 30.98
N PRO A 523 -42.57 6.56 30.34
CA PRO A 523 -43.63 7.55 30.32
C PRO A 523 -44.15 7.69 31.76
N GLN A 524 -43.97 8.88 32.35
CA GLN A 524 -44.70 9.25 33.56
C GLN A 524 -46.19 9.31 33.20
N ILE A 525 -46.93 8.30 33.66
CA ILE A 525 -48.38 8.29 33.67
C ILE A 525 -48.80 9.21 34.83
N GLU A 526 -49.28 10.42 34.50
CA GLU A 526 -49.99 11.26 35.46
C GLU A 526 -51.37 10.63 35.78
N PRO A 527 -51.85 10.65 37.03
CA PRO A 527 -53.17 10.15 37.36
C PRO A 527 -54.26 11.13 36.90
N ASP A 528 -55.27 10.58 36.24
CA ASP A 528 -56.46 11.27 35.73
C ASP A 528 -57.06 12.25 36.74
N THR A 529 -57.16 13.51 36.30
CA THR A 529 -57.91 14.55 37.00
C THR A 529 -59.38 14.49 36.57
N GLU A 530 -60.25 14.60 37.57
CA GLU A 530 -61.71 14.56 37.51
C GLU A 530 -62.34 15.29 36.31
N ILE A 531 -63.23 14.58 35.62
CA ILE A 531 -64.20 15.15 34.69
C ILE A 531 -65.20 15.98 35.50
N LYS A 532 -65.22 17.30 35.28
CA LYS A 532 -66.35 18.16 35.63
C LYS A 532 -67.24 18.36 34.41
N GLU A 533 -68.48 17.86 34.53
CA GLU A 533 -69.62 18.27 33.71
C GLU A 533 -69.84 19.79 33.84
N SER A 534 -70.02 20.46 32.71
CA SER A 534 -70.84 21.67 32.67
C SER A 534 -71.45 21.85 31.28
N ASP A 535 -72.78 21.90 31.26
CA ASP A 535 -73.67 22.22 30.16
C ASP A 535 -73.28 23.48 29.35
N LYS A 536 -73.31 23.35 28.02
CA LYS A 536 -74.20 24.12 27.12
C LYS A 536 -74.13 23.65 25.68
#